data_AF-A0A8J3U186-F1
#
_entry.id   AF-A0A8J3U186-F1
#
_cell.length_a   1.000
_cell.length_b   1.000
_cell.length_c   1.000
_cell.angle_alpha   90.00
_cell.angle_beta   90.00
_cell.angle_gamma   90.00
#
_symmetry.space_group_name_H-M   'P 1'
#
loop_
_entity.id
_entity.type
_entity.pdbx_description
1 polymer ?
#
loop_
_entity_poly.entity_id
_entity_poly.type
_entity_poly.pdbx_seq_one_letter_code
_entity_poly.pdbx_strand_id
1 'polypeptide(L)'
;MRFPTPDDPEMVAAVERYVVPGEGALRRYLNLLHGNFLELPELERSQFGRDLATSARQISDDELALLLDGEWRSRLTAAWLIGIGRRTHFRDRLAEMLLNSELVYSGQGYCFAFARFADESAAAALVAYLGRYLPDPDCYYDQHWAIGALLHLDERLSTEHASHFLAPEGLWARSAMRDRDPAELKEEMDRLCVFAETITV
;
A
#
# COMPACT_ATOMS: atom_id res chain seq x y z
N MET A 1 12.56 -0.20 -14.79
CA MET A 1 12.81 0.11 -13.36
C MET A 1 13.94 1.10 -13.27
N ARG A 2 13.70 2.29 -12.71
CA ARG A 2 14.66 3.39 -12.55
C ARG A 2 15.36 3.26 -11.20
N PHE A 3 16.67 3.45 -11.15
CA PHE A 3 17.44 3.46 -9.89
C PHE A 3 17.98 4.87 -9.63
N PRO A 4 18.09 5.31 -8.37
CA PRO A 4 18.78 6.55 -8.04
C PRO A 4 20.26 6.39 -8.41
N THR A 5 20.70 7.10 -9.45
CA THR A 5 22.10 7.12 -9.91
C THR A 5 22.60 8.55 -9.95
N PRO A 6 23.92 8.80 -9.88
CA PRO A 6 24.47 10.15 -9.96
C PRO A 6 24.07 10.92 -11.23
N ASP A 7 23.77 10.21 -12.32
CA ASP A 7 23.32 10.80 -13.59
C ASP A 7 21.84 11.20 -13.58
N ASP A 8 21.16 10.97 -12.46
CA ASP A 8 19.74 11.25 -12.24
C ASP A 8 19.52 11.98 -10.91
N PRO A 9 19.92 13.27 -10.84
CA PRO A 9 19.93 14.03 -9.60
C PRO A 9 18.52 14.25 -9.02
N GLU A 10 17.49 14.29 -9.87
CA GLU A 10 16.09 14.41 -9.43
C GLU A 10 15.65 13.17 -8.67
N MET A 11 15.93 11.98 -9.18
CA MET A 11 15.60 10.72 -8.51
C MET A 11 16.38 10.59 -7.20
N VAL A 12 17.67 10.94 -7.20
CA VAL A 12 18.50 10.93 -5.98
C VAL A 12 17.89 11.85 -4.92
N ALA A 13 17.57 13.10 -5.27
CA ALA A 13 16.98 14.06 -4.35
C ALA A 13 15.63 13.58 -3.80
N ALA A 14 14.76 13.02 -4.64
CA ALA A 14 13.48 12.48 -4.22
C ALA A 14 13.66 11.28 -3.26
N VAL A 15 14.60 10.37 -3.55
CA VAL A 15 14.89 9.21 -2.69
C VAL A 15 15.45 9.63 -1.34
N GLU A 16 16.42 10.55 -1.32
CA GLU A 16 17.01 11.06 -0.09
C GLU A 16 15.98 11.76 0.79
N ARG A 17 15.08 12.54 0.17
CA ARG A 17 14.08 13.32 0.89
C ARG A 17 12.88 12.52 1.35
N TYR A 18 12.44 11.52 0.58
CA TYR A 18 11.17 10.85 0.84
C TYR A 18 11.28 9.38 1.18
N VAL A 19 12.28 8.65 0.68
CA VAL A 19 12.39 7.18 0.84
C VAL A 19 13.34 6.79 1.98
N VAL A 20 14.45 7.52 2.09
CA VAL A 20 15.57 7.24 3.00
C VAL A 20 15.57 8.05 4.33
N PRO A 21 14.71 9.06 4.61
CA PRO A 21 14.73 9.73 5.92
C PRO A 21 14.67 8.74 7.10
N GLY A 22 15.32 9.12 8.21
CA GLY A 22 15.50 8.29 9.40
C GLY A 22 16.98 7.96 9.68
N GLU A 23 17.27 7.49 10.89
CA GLU A 23 18.62 7.13 11.33
C GLU A 23 18.82 5.60 11.39
N GLY A 24 20.02 5.12 11.02
CA GLY A 24 20.40 3.71 11.16
C GLY A 24 19.49 2.72 10.40
N ALA A 25 18.98 1.72 11.12
CA ALA A 25 18.09 0.67 10.60
C ALA A 25 16.63 1.13 10.42
N LEU A 26 16.29 2.37 10.80
CA LEU A 26 14.92 2.91 10.82
C LEU A 26 14.64 3.81 9.62
N ARG A 27 15.13 3.42 8.43
CA ARG A 27 14.82 4.13 7.19
C ARG A 27 13.32 4.10 6.95
N ARG A 28 12.74 5.20 6.45
CA ARG A 28 11.28 5.30 6.26
C ARG A 28 10.68 4.10 5.53
N TYR A 29 11.28 3.67 4.42
CA TYR A 29 10.75 2.53 3.67
C TYR A 29 10.68 1.23 4.49
N LEU A 30 11.56 1.02 5.48
CA LEU A 30 11.52 -0.14 6.38
C LEU A 30 10.41 -0.03 7.43
N ASN A 31 10.16 1.18 7.91
CA ASN A 31 9.03 1.45 8.80
C ASN A 31 7.69 1.28 8.06
N LEU A 32 7.62 1.68 6.79
CA LEU A 32 6.45 1.49 5.94
C LEU A 32 6.24 0.03 5.52
N LEU A 33 7.32 -0.72 5.35
CA LEU A 33 7.27 -2.14 5.02
C LEU A 33 6.51 -2.89 6.12
N HIS A 34 5.52 -3.69 5.72
CA HIS A 34 4.58 -4.42 6.55
C HIS A 34 3.85 -3.57 7.61
N GLY A 35 3.86 -2.24 7.47
CA GLY A 35 3.37 -1.36 8.53
C GLY A 35 4.17 -1.44 9.83
N ASN A 36 5.47 -1.79 9.77
CA ASN A 36 6.35 -1.96 10.93
C ASN A 36 6.32 -0.78 11.92
N PHE A 37 5.99 0.44 11.44
CA PHE A 37 5.82 1.61 12.30
C PHE A 37 4.74 1.44 13.39
N LEU A 38 3.77 0.52 13.21
CA LEU A 38 2.74 0.25 14.21
C LEU A 38 3.32 -0.35 15.50
N GLU A 39 4.42 -1.11 15.38
CA GLU A 39 5.11 -1.76 16.49
C GLU A 39 6.10 -0.82 17.21
N LEU A 40 6.29 0.39 16.71
CA LEU A 40 7.14 1.38 17.37
C LEU A 40 6.50 1.86 18.69
N PRO A 41 7.33 2.27 19.68
CA PRO A 41 6.87 2.99 20.85
C PRO A 41 6.02 4.20 20.47
N GLU A 42 5.02 4.54 21.28
CA GLU A 42 4.02 5.57 20.95
C GLU A 42 4.64 6.92 20.54
N LEU A 43 5.69 7.35 21.24
CA LEU A 43 6.39 8.59 20.93
C LEU A 43 7.04 8.55 19.54
N GLU A 44 7.73 7.46 19.22
CA GLU A 44 8.41 7.25 17.94
C GLU A 44 7.40 7.11 16.80
N ARG A 45 6.33 6.32 17.01
CA ARG A 45 5.21 6.19 16.07
C ARG A 45 4.55 7.54 15.77
N SER A 46 4.37 8.37 16.79
CA SER A 46 3.80 9.72 16.65
C SER A 46 4.73 10.67 15.89
N GLN A 47 6.05 10.59 16.14
CA GLN A 47 7.05 11.37 15.39
C GLN A 47 7.08 10.96 13.91
N PHE A 48 7.11 9.64 13.66
CA PHE A 48 7.05 9.08 12.32
C PHE A 48 5.80 9.53 11.57
N GLY A 49 4.63 9.47 12.22
CA GLY A 49 3.37 9.93 11.64
C GLY A 49 3.38 11.40 11.23
N ARG A 50 3.91 12.30 12.07
CA ARG A 50 4.02 13.73 11.75
C ARG A 50 4.96 14.00 10.57
N ASP A 51 6.10 13.32 10.53
CA ASP A 51 7.07 13.42 9.44
C ASP A 51 6.48 12.90 8.11
N LEU A 52 5.76 11.78 8.17
CA LEU A 52 5.11 11.19 7.01
C LEU A 52 3.97 12.07 6.47
N ALA A 53 3.13 12.63 7.35
CA ALA A 53 2.08 13.57 6.96
C ALA A 53 2.64 14.87 6.35
N THR A 54 3.75 15.38 6.90
CA THR A 54 4.45 16.54 6.34
C THR A 54 5.00 16.23 4.95
N SER A 55 5.59 15.06 4.77
CA SER A 55 6.10 14.60 3.48
C SER A 55 4.98 14.45 2.44
N ALA A 56 3.84 13.87 2.84
CA ALA A 56 2.69 13.69 1.96
C ALA A 56 2.08 15.01 1.49
N ARG A 57 2.19 16.08 2.29
CA ARG A 57 1.79 17.44 1.89
C ARG A 57 2.82 18.13 0.99
N GLN A 58 4.11 17.88 1.22
CA GLN A 58 5.19 18.60 0.53
C GLN A 58 5.55 18.02 -0.83
N ILE A 59 5.45 16.69 -0.99
CA ILE A 59 5.85 16.02 -2.23
C ILE A 59 4.97 16.47 -3.41
N SER A 60 5.57 16.75 -4.55
CA SER A 60 4.85 17.08 -5.78
C SER A 60 4.34 15.82 -6.50
N ASP A 61 3.42 16.01 -7.45
CA ASP A 61 2.96 14.91 -8.29
C ASP A 61 4.07 14.39 -9.22
N ASP A 62 4.98 15.25 -9.67
CA ASP A 62 6.12 14.86 -10.49
C ASP A 62 7.10 14.00 -9.69
N GLU A 63 7.39 14.36 -8.43
CA GLU A 63 8.21 13.53 -7.54
C GLU A 63 7.54 12.19 -7.22
N LEU A 64 6.22 12.16 -7.03
CA LEU A 64 5.49 10.90 -6.87
C LEU A 64 5.56 10.03 -8.12
N ALA A 65 5.36 10.62 -9.30
CA ALA A 65 5.47 9.93 -10.57
C ALA A 65 6.88 9.37 -10.79
N LEU A 66 7.89 10.15 -10.44
CA LEU A 66 9.30 9.76 -10.48
C LEU A 66 9.60 8.57 -9.56
N LEU A 67 9.13 8.61 -8.31
CA LEU A 67 9.32 7.51 -7.36
C LEU A 67 8.56 6.24 -7.77
N LEU A 68 7.39 6.36 -8.42
CA LEU A 68 6.66 5.22 -8.96
C LEU A 68 7.39 4.52 -10.12
N ASP A 69 8.25 5.23 -10.86
CA ASP A 69 9.12 4.61 -11.89
C ASP A 69 10.35 3.91 -11.30
N GLY A 70 10.57 4.11 -9.99
CA GLY A 70 11.68 3.58 -9.23
C GLY A 70 11.63 2.07 -8.94
N GLU A 71 12.54 1.65 -8.08
CA GLU A 71 12.55 0.32 -7.46
C GLU A 71 11.49 0.20 -6.34
N TRP A 72 11.40 -0.97 -5.71
CA TRP A 72 10.30 -1.31 -4.82
C TRP A 72 10.18 -0.39 -3.59
N ARG A 73 11.28 0.11 -3.01
CA ARG A 73 11.24 1.01 -1.83
C ARG A 73 10.66 2.36 -2.21
N SER A 74 11.05 2.88 -3.37
CA SER A 74 10.55 4.12 -3.95
C SER A 74 9.05 4.01 -4.25
N ARG A 75 8.64 2.92 -4.92
CA ARG A 75 7.22 2.62 -5.22
C ARG A 75 6.37 2.47 -3.96
N LEU A 76 6.86 1.70 -2.98
CA LEU A 76 6.20 1.53 -1.68
C LEU A 76 5.97 2.89 -1.00
N THR A 77 7.03 3.70 -0.91
CA THR A 77 6.98 5.01 -0.27
C THR A 77 6.01 5.94 -0.99
N ALA A 78 6.09 6.02 -2.33
CA ALA A 78 5.19 6.85 -3.12
C ALA A 78 3.72 6.47 -2.90
N ALA A 79 3.41 5.18 -2.90
CA ALA A 79 2.06 4.69 -2.67
C ALA A 79 1.51 5.06 -1.29
N TRP A 80 2.34 4.95 -0.24
CA TRP A 80 2.00 5.44 1.09
C TRP A 80 1.69 6.94 1.11
N LEU A 81 2.54 7.77 0.50
CA LEU A 81 2.33 9.22 0.43
C LEU A 81 1.07 9.59 -0.38
N ILE A 82 0.79 8.85 -1.46
CA ILE A 82 -0.45 8.97 -2.25
C ILE A 82 -1.67 8.64 -1.40
N GLY A 83 -1.64 7.54 -0.65
CA GLY A 83 -2.75 7.13 0.22
C GLY A 83 -2.99 8.11 1.37
N ILE A 84 -1.93 8.63 1.99
CA ILE A 84 -2.04 9.63 3.05
C ILE A 84 -2.59 10.95 2.52
N GLY A 85 -2.10 11.40 1.36
CA GLY A 85 -2.60 12.61 0.69
C GLY A 85 -3.93 12.42 -0.05
N ARG A 86 -4.49 11.20 -0.08
CA ARG A 86 -5.69 10.83 -0.86
C ARG A 86 -5.64 11.31 -2.32
N ARG A 87 -4.49 11.16 -2.98
CA ARG A 87 -4.27 11.62 -4.36
C ARG A 87 -4.89 10.66 -5.39
N THR A 88 -6.21 10.70 -5.51
CA THR A 88 -7.00 9.75 -6.32
C THR A 88 -6.71 9.78 -7.82
N HIS A 89 -6.08 10.84 -8.35
CA HIS A 89 -5.67 10.90 -9.76
C HIS A 89 -4.55 9.91 -10.11
N PHE A 90 -3.85 9.33 -9.12
CA PHE A 90 -2.90 8.23 -9.33
C PHE A 90 -3.57 6.84 -9.39
N ARG A 91 -4.88 6.73 -9.13
CA ARG A 91 -5.59 5.45 -8.97
C ARG A 91 -5.34 4.49 -10.13
N ASP A 92 -5.53 4.94 -11.36
CA ASP A 92 -5.41 4.08 -12.55
C ASP A 92 -3.99 3.55 -12.72
N ARG A 93 -2.99 4.41 -12.47
CA ARG A 93 -1.57 4.00 -12.49
C ARG A 93 -1.28 2.98 -11.40
N LEU A 94 -1.76 3.19 -10.17
CA LEU A 94 -1.58 2.21 -9.09
C LEU A 94 -2.30 0.89 -9.40
N ALA A 95 -3.45 0.93 -10.09
CA ALA A 95 -4.23 -0.25 -10.41
C ALA A 95 -3.52 -1.11 -11.46
N GLU A 96 -2.97 -0.48 -12.50
CA GLU A 96 -2.12 -1.14 -13.49
C GLU A 96 -0.88 -1.76 -12.82
N MET A 97 -0.18 -1.00 -11.96
CA MET A 97 1.01 -1.50 -11.27
C MET A 97 0.70 -2.68 -10.34
N LEU A 98 -0.41 -2.62 -9.59
CA LEU A 98 -0.87 -3.73 -8.75
C LEU A 98 -1.18 -4.96 -9.60
N LEU A 99 -1.93 -4.79 -10.70
CA LEU A 99 -2.31 -5.89 -11.58
C LEU A 99 -1.11 -6.54 -12.26
N ASN A 100 -0.08 -5.77 -12.63
CA ASN A 100 1.14 -6.29 -13.24
C ASN A 100 2.06 -7.01 -12.24
N SER A 101 1.94 -6.73 -10.94
CA SER A 101 2.69 -7.38 -9.85
C SER A 101 4.21 -7.49 -10.10
N GLU A 102 4.81 -6.44 -10.68
CA GLU A 102 6.20 -6.49 -11.18
C GLU A 102 7.27 -6.51 -10.08
N LEU A 103 6.96 -5.96 -8.90
CA LEU A 103 7.94 -5.77 -7.84
C LEU A 103 7.40 -6.17 -6.47
N VAL A 104 8.16 -7.06 -5.81
CA VAL A 104 7.91 -7.53 -4.45
C VAL A 104 7.77 -6.36 -3.49
N TYR A 105 6.87 -6.48 -2.52
CA TYR A 105 6.55 -5.51 -1.47
C TYR A 105 5.87 -4.23 -1.95
N SER A 106 5.89 -3.86 -3.22
CA SER A 106 5.28 -2.61 -3.66
C SER A 106 3.75 -2.65 -3.60
N GLY A 107 3.14 -3.82 -3.81
CA GLY A 107 1.69 -4.00 -3.83
C GLY A 107 1.00 -3.68 -2.51
N GLN A 108 1.65 -3.87 -1.36
CA GLN A 108 1.09 -3.48 -0.06
C GLN A 108 0.78 -1.97 0.03
N GLY A 109 1.65 -1.13 -0.54
CA GLY A 109 1.44 0.31 -0.56
C GLY A 109 0.27 0.70 -1.46
N TYR A 110 0.10 0.00 -2.59
CA TYR A 110 -1.03 0.22 -3.50
C TYR A 110 -2.36 -0.17 -2.83
N CYS A 111 -2.39 -1.34 -2.16
CA CYS A 111 -3.56 -1.80 -1.42
C CYS A 111 -3.95 -0.81 -0.31
N PHE A 112 -2.96 -0.30 0.45
CA PHE A 112 -3.19 0.77 1.41
C PHE A 112 -3.75 2.04 0.75
N ALA A 113 -3.18 2.49 -0.37
CA ALA A 113 -3.68 3.67 -1.07
C ALA A 113 -5.14 3.50 -1.52
N PHE A 114 -5.52 2.33 -2.04
CA PHE A 114 -6.89 2.02 -2.41
C PHE A 114 -7.85 2.04 -1.20
N ALA A 115 -7.45 1.44 -0.08
CA ALA A 115 -8.21 1.51 1.17
C ALA A 115 -8.42 2.97 1.63
N ARG A 116 -7.44 3.85 1.40
CA ARG A 116 -7.53 5.29 1.71
C ARG A 116 -8.38 6.10 0.75
N PHE A 117 -8.49 5.71 -0.51
CA PHE A 117 -9.35 6.39 -1.49
C PHE A 117 -10.83 6.19 -1.17
N ALA A 118 -11.19 5.02 -0.62
CA ALA A 118 -12.53 4.72 -0.11
C ALA A 118 -13.64 4.96 -1.16
N ASP A 119 -13.46 4.38 -2.36
CA ASP A 119 -14.41 4.47 -3.45
C ASP A 119 -14.52 3.15 -4.25
N GLU A 120 -15.58 3.03 -5.05
CA GLU A 120 -15.88 1.83 -5.86
C GLU A 120 -14.80 1.50 -6.89
N SER A 121 -14.09 2.49 -7.42
CA SER A 121 -13.04 2.24 -8.42
C SER A 121 -11.80 1.62 -7.76
N ALA A 122 -11.50 2.01 -6.52
CA ALA A 122 -10.48 1.38 -5.71
C ALA A 122 -10.84 -0.08 -5.38
N ALA A 123 -12.11 -0.34 -5.01
CA ALA A 123 -12.60 -1.70 -4.80
C ALA A 123 -12.49 -2.56 -6.07
N ALA A 124 -12.90 -2.01 -7.23
CA ALA A 124 -12.79 -2.70 -8.51
C ALA A 124 -11.34 -3.08 -8.88
N ALA A 125 -10.36 -2.22 -8.58
CA ALA A 125 -8.95 -2.53 -8.79
C ALA A 125 -8.47 -3.73 -7.95
N LEU A 126 -8.88 -3.78 -6.68
CA LEU A 126 -8.57 -4.90 -5.78
C LEU A 126 -9.25 -6.20 -6.24
N VAL A 127 -10.52 -6.13 -6.65
CA VAL A 127 -11.25 -7.28 -7.21
C VAL A 127 -10.56 -7.82 -8.46
N ALA A 128 -10.15 -6.95 -9.39
CA ALA A 128 -9.45 -7.36 -10.61
C ALA A 128 -8.12 -8.07 -10.30
N TYR A 129 -7.35 -7.55 -9.34
CA TYR A 129 -6.11 -8.17 -8.89
C TYR A 129 -6.34 -9.54 -8.25
N LEU A 130 -7.27 -9.64 -7.29
CA LEU A 130 -7.60 -10.89 -6.60
C LEU A 130 -8.15 -11.94 -7.58
N GLY A 131 -9.03 -11.55 -8.50
CA GLY A 131 -9.57 -12.43 -9.53
C GLY A 131 -8.51 -12.98 -10.49
N ARG A 132 -7.40 -12.25 -10.70
CA ARG A 132 -6.28 -12.70 -11.53
C ARG A 132 -5.39 -13.72 -10.81
N TYR A 133 -5.07 -13.49 -9.53
CA TYR A 133 -3.99 -14.22 -8.85
C TYR A 133 -4.47 -15.29 -7.85
N LEU A 134 -5.66 -15.17 -7.25
CA LEU A 134 -6.19 -16.22 -6.37
C LEU A 134 -6.37 -17.60 -7.03
N PRO A 135 -6.68 -17.72 -8.35
CA PRO A 135 -6.77 -19.03 -9.01
C PRO A 135 -5.46 -19.82 -9.04
N ASP A 136 -4.31 -19.17 -8.86
CA ASP A 136 -3.00 -19.84 -8.81
C ASP A 136 -2.64 -20.19 -7.35
N PRO A 137 -2.68 -21.47 -6.95
CA PRO A 137 -2.49 -21.89 -5.57
C PRO A 137 -1.05 -21.78 -5.07
N ASP A 138 -0.08 -21.57 -5.97
CA ASP A 138 1.35 -21.42 -5.64
C ASP A 138 1.80 -19.95 -5.68
N CYS A 139 0.92 -19.05 -6.15
CA CYS A 139 1.18 -17.62 -6.21
C CYS A 139 0.84 -16.96 -4.87
N TYR A 140 1.85 -16.39 -4.18
CA TYR A 140 1.63 -15.64 -2.95
C TYR A 140 1.34 -14.16 -3.23
N TYR A 141 2.33 -13.42 -3.78
CA TYR A 141 2.26 -11.96 -4.02
C TYR A 141 1.61 -11.17 -2.86
N ASP A 142 0.99 -10.02 -3.16
CA ASP A 142 0.37 -9.12 -2.19
C ASP A 142 -1.13 -9.45 -1.95
N GLN A 143 -1.56 -10.69 -2.16
CA GLN A 143 -2.99 -11.09 -2.06
C GLN A 143 -3.58 -10.87 -0.68
N HIS A 144 -2.78 -11.05 0.38
CA HIS A 144 -3.20 -10.79 1.75
C HIS A 144 -3.47 -9.29 2.02
N TRP A 145 -2.66 -8.40 1.45
CA TRP A 145 -2.93 -6.95 1.51
C TRP A 145 -4.17 -6.58 0.71
N ALA A 146 -4.37 -7.20 -0.46
CA ALA A 146 -5.50 -6.88 -1.33
C ALA A 146 -6.84 -7.32 -0.73
N ILE A 147 -6.93 -8.50 -0.11
CA ILE A 147 -8.17 -8.94 0.54
C ILE A 147 -8.48 -8.09 1.78
N GLY A 148 -7.46 -7.73 2.58
CA GLY A 148 -7.65 -6.86 3.75
C GLY A 148 -8.13 -5.46 3.36
N ALA A 149 -7.57 -4.90 2.28
CA ALA A 149 -8.05 -3.64 1.69
C ALA A 149 -9.47 -3.76 1.16
N LEU A 150 -9.83 -4.85 0.48
CA LEU A 150 -11.17 -5.03 -0.07
C LEU A 150 -12.22 -5.15 1.03
N LEU A 151 -11.93 -5.92 2.09
CA LEU A 151 -12.81 -6.06 3.25
C LEU A 151 -12.99 -4.75 4.02
N HIS A 152 -11.93 -3.93 4.12
CA HIS A 152 -12.03 -2.58 4.67
C HIS A 152 -12.97 -1.70 3.83
N LEU A 153 -12.85 -1.77 2.50
CA LEU A 153 -13.71 -1.01 1.60
C LEU A 153 -15.16 -1.50 1.62
N ASP A 154 -15.40 -2.81 1.65
CA ASP A 154 -16.72 -3.41 1.75
C ASP A 154 -17.48 -2.87 2.98
N GLU A 155 -16.83 -2.85 4.14
CA GLU A 155 -17.42 -2.26 5.36
C GLU A 155 -17.69 -0.76 5.20
N ARG A 156 -16.72 0.01 4.70
CA ARG A 156 -16.85 1.47 4.55
C ARG A 156 -17.89 1.90 3.53
N LEU A 157 -18.06 1.13 2.47
CA LEU A 157 -18.98 1.41 1.36
C LEU A 157 -20.31 0.67 1.51
N SER A 158 -20.45 -0.19 2.52
CA SER A 158 -21.61 -1.08 2.68
C SER A 158 -21.83 -1.95 1.44
N THR A 159 -20.75 -2.55 0.94
CA THR A 159 -20.73 -3.48 -0.20
C THR A 159 -20.20 -4.86 0.22
N GLU A 160 -20.24 -5.82 -0.69
CA GLU A 160 -19.89 -7.23 -0.43
C GLU A 160 -19.01 -7.80 -1.55
N HIS A 161 -18.09 -7.00 -2.08
CA HIS A 161 -17.24 -7.41 -3.20
C HIS A 161 -16.35 -8.59 -2.85
N ALA A 162 -15.88 -8.72 -1.61
CA ALA A 162 -15.04 -9.84 -1.17
C ALA A 162 -15.79 -11.17 -1.06
N SER A 163 -17.13 -11.15 -0.91
CA SER A 163 -17.94 -12.34 -0.57
C SER A 163 -17.76 -13.51 -1.54
N HIS A 164 -17.61 -13.23 -2.84
CA HIS A 164 -17.44 -14.29 -3.84
C HIS A 164 -16.05 -14.96 -3.80
N PHE A 165 -15.02 -14.28 -3.28
CA PHE A 165 -13.70 -14.87 -3.06
C PHE A 165 -13.69 -15.74 -1.80
N LEU A 166 -14.44 -15.32 -0.78
CA LEU A 166 -14.47 -15.90 0.57
C LEU A 166 -15.59 -16.92 0.81
N ALA A 167 -16.42 -17.21 -0.20
CA ALA A 167 -17.42 -18.27 -0.13
C ALA A 167 -16.78 -19.61 0.32
N PRO A 168 -17.54 -20.52 0.95
CA PRO A 168 -17.04 -21.87 1.25
C PRO A 168 -16.49 -22.53 0.00
N GLU A 169 -15.29 -23.11 0.07
CA GLU A 169 -14.55 -23.62 -1.09
C GLU A 169 -14.35 -22.55 -2.20
N GLY A 170 -14.28 -21.28 -1.83
CA GLY A 170 -14.04 -20.15 -2.72
C GLY A 170 -12.58 -20.09 -3.20
N LEU A 171 -12.26 -19.04 -3.95
CA LEU A 171 -10.90 -18.85 -4.45
C LEU A 171 -9.90 -18.65 -3.30
N TRP A 172 -10.30 -18.00 -2.20
CA TRP A 172 -9.42 -17.83 -1.04
C TRP A 172 -9.01 -19.16 -0.40
N ALA A 173 -9.98 -20.05 -0.13
CA ALA A 173 -9.76 -21.35 0.50
C ALA A 173 -8.85 -22.28 -0.31
N ARG A 174 -8.73 -22.06 -1.63
CA ARG A 174 -7.86 -22.83 -2.53
C ARG A 174 -6.54 -22.15 -2.88
N SER A 175 -6.35 -20.89 -2.47
CA SER A 175 -5.18 -20.09 -2.83
C SER A 175 -3.94 -20.44 -2.01
N ALA A 176 -2.81 -19.80 -2.33
CA ALA A 176 -1.61 -19.80 -1.49
C ALA A 176 -1.83 -19.16 -0.11
N MET A 177 -2.92 -18.40 0.06
CA MET A 177 -3.29 -17.68 1.29
C MET A 177 -4.31 -18.43 2.14
N ARG A 178 -4.66 -19.69 1.80
CA ARG A 178 -5.69 -20.49 2.49
C ARG A 178 -5.53 -20.60 4.01
N ASP A 179 -4.31 -20.49 4.52
CA ASP A 179 -4.00 -20.60 5.95
C ASP A 179 -4.05 -19.25 6.69
N ARG A 180 -4.34 -18.14 6.00
CA ARG A 180 -4.49 -16.80 6.57
C ARG A 180 -5.97 -16.49 6.78
N ASP A 181 -6.31 -15.97 7.95
CA ASP A 181 -7.66 -15.50 8.26
C ASP A 181 -7.93 -14.12 7.61
N PRO A 182 -8.90 -13.99 6.69
CA PRO A 182 -9.27 -12.70 6.10
C PRO A 182 -9.67 -11.64 7.13
N ALA A 183 -10.23 -12.03 8.28
CA ALA A 183 -10.60 -11.09 9.34
C ALA A 183 -9.37 -10.42 9.95
N GLU A 184 -8.31 -11.19 10.25
CA GLU A 184 -7.04 -10.64 10.75
C GLU A 184 -6.39 -9.71 9.72
N LEU A 185 -6.47 -10.06 8.43
CA LEU A 185 -5.95 -9.22 7.34
C LEU A 185 -6.71 -7.90 7.20
N LYS A 186 -8.02 -7.92 7.43
CA LYS A 186 -8.84 -6.70 7.51
C LYS A 186 -8.41 -5.85 8.71
N GLU A 187 -8.25 -6.45 9.89
CA GLU A 187 -7.82 -5.73 11.10
C GLU A 187 -6.44 -5.10 10.94
N GLU A 188 -5.50 -5.77 10.27
CA GLU A 188 -4.21 -5.19 9.87
C GLU A 188 -4.41 -3.93 9.01
N MET A 189 -5.23 -3.99 7.96
CA MET A 189 -5.53 -2.84 7.11
C MET A 189 -6.24 -1.71 7.86
N ASP A 190 -7.19 -2.05 8.74
CA ASP A 190 -7.92 -1.10 9.58
C ASP A 190 -6.94 -0.29 10.45
N ARG A 191 -5.97 -0.95 11.08
CA ARG A 191 -4.93 -0.28 11.88
C ARG A 191 -4.10 0.71 11.04
N LEU A 192 -3.75 0.36 9.81
CA LEU A 192 -3.04 1.26 8.89
C LEU A 192 -3.90 2.47 8.52
N CYS A 193 -5.19 2.25 8.21
CA CYS A 193 -6.11 3.31 7.84
C CYS A 193 -6.42 4.26 9.02
N VAL A 194 -6.63 3.72 10.22
CA VAL A 194 -6.80 4.51 11.46
C VAL A 194 -5.55 5.35 11.72
N PHE A 195 -4.35 4.77 11.64
CA PHE A 195 -3.11 5.53 11.78
C PHE A 195 -3.06 6.68 10.77
N ALA A 196 -3.34 6.42 9.49
CA ALA A 196 -3.34 7.45 8.46
C ALA A 196 -4.36 8.57 8.75
N GLU A 197 -5.52 8.23 9.28
CA GLU A 197 -6.52 9.22 9.71
C GLU A 197 -6.01 10.08 10.85
N THR A 198 -5.39 9.49 11.89
CA THR A 198 -4.87 10.26 13.03
C THR A 198 -3.77 11.27 12.66
N ILE A 199 -2.99 11.02 11.62
CA ILE A 199 -1.87 11.91 11.20
C ILE A 199 -2.28 12.95 10.15
N THR A 200 -3.50 12.87 9.62
CA THR A 200 -4.03 13.77 8.57
C THR A 200 -5.06 14.78 9.07
N VAL A 201 -5.34 14.79 10.38
CA VAL A 201 -6.16 15.79 11.08
C VAL A 201 -5.41 17.11 11.25
#